data_AF-A0A1D2IH73-F1
#
_entry.id   AF-A0A1D2IH73-F1
#
_cell.length_a   1.000
_cell.length_b   1.000
_cell.length_c   1.000
_cell.angle_alpha   90.00
_cell.angle_beta   90.00
_cell.angle_gamma   90.00
#
_symmetry.space_group_name_H-M   'P 1'
#
loop_
_entity.id
_entity.type
_entity.pdbx_description
1 polymer ?
#
loop_
_entity_poly.entity_id
_entity_poly.type
_entity_poly.pdbx_seq_one_letter_code
_entity_poly.pdbx_strand_id
1 'polypeptide(L)'
;MSVPTSTSTSTATATATATATATGSVRPVRSVLAGAAACGALLLGAVVAAPSVASAAPEPPAAPVASAAPAASPASVTVDPVGLIAPDGRRVTLSGTYRCTDASGPVLVGSSVRQEPAVTRYGVGGTRVQCDGRTHRWENTGSVPSDALKAGAADVEVTLVELRPVGGLPLPLFHASLRQDITLDRG
;
A
#
# COMPACT_ATOMS: atom_id res chain seq x y z
N MET A 1 -28.28 53.15 -37.28
CA MET A 1 -28.22 51.84 -37.97
C MET A 1 -28.16 50.78 -36.88
N SER A 2 -29.19 49.93 -36.85
CA SER A 2 -29.54 49.06 -35.74
C SER A 2 -28.85 47.68 -35.82
N VAL A 3 -28.75 47.07 -34.64
CA VAL A 3 -28.06 45.84 -34.17
C VAL A 3 -28.35 44.54 -34.99
N PRO A 4 -27.63 43.40 -34.81
CA PRO A 4 -27.93 42.53 -33.66
C PRO A 4 -26.75 41.83 -32.95
N THR A 5 -26.94 41.78 -31.64
CA THR A 5 -26.35 40.95 -30.59
C THR A 5 -26.62 39.46 -30.87
N SER A 6 -25.61 38.60 -30.73
CA SER A 6 -25.81 37.14 -30.81
C SER A 6 -25.86 36.55 -29.41
N THR A 7 -27.07 36.18 -28.98
CA THR A 7 -27.37 35.42 -27.76
C THR A 7 -27.31 33.93 -28.10
N SER A 8 -26.36 33.18 -27.54
CA SER A 8 -26.35 31.71 -27.64
C SER A 8 -27.06 31.12 -26.42
N THR A 9 -28.29 30.66 -26.65
CA THR A 9 -29.09 29.87 -25.70
C THR A 9 -28.81 28.39 -25.96
N SER A 10 -28.15 27.70 -25.03
CA SER A 10 -27.93 26.26 -25.13
C SER A 10 -28.97 25.52 -24.29
N THR A 11 -29.90 24.85 -24.98
CA THR A 11 -30.99 24.05 -24.41
C THR A 11 -30.44 22.72 -23.87
N ALA A 12 -30.58 22.49 -22.56
CA ALA A 12 -30.28 21.21 -21.93
C ALA A 12 -31.47 20.26 -22.08
N THR A 13 -31.30 19.18 -22.85
CA THR A 13 -32.26 18.08 -22.94
C THR A 13 -32.05 17.14 -21.76
N ALA A 14 -33.03 17.10 -20.86
CA ALA A 14 -33.12 16.08 -19.82
C ALA A 14 -33.70 14.79 -20.43
N THR A 15 -32.97 13.69 -20.34
CA THR A 15 -33.50 12.34 -20.58
C THR A 15 -33.50 11.58 -19.27
N ALA A 16 -34.71 11.37 -18.75
CA ALA A 16 -34.97 10.46 -17.65
C ALA A 16 -35.22 9.03 -18.18
N THR A 17 -35.17 8.08 -17.25
CA THR A 17 -35.71 6.71 -17.28
C THR A 17 -34.71 5.60 -17.65
N ALA A 18 -34.30 4.83 -16.64
CA ALA A 18 -34.76 3.44 -16.48
C ALA A 18 -34.24 2.85 -15.17
N THR A 19 -35.20 2.48 -14.32
CA THR A 19 -35.06 1.65 -13.13
C THR A 19 -34.67 0.23 -13.54
N ALA A 20 -33.59 -0.32 -12.97
CA ALA A 20 -33.29 -1.75 -13.05
C ALA A 20 -33.15 -2.31 -11.63
N THR A 21 -34.24 -2.88 -11.15
CA THR A 21 -34.32 -3.75 -9.98
C THR A 21 -33.61 -5.08 -10.32
N ALA A 22 -32.44 -5.32 -9.74
CA ALA A 22 -31.79 -6.62 -9.76
C ALA A 22 -31.97 -7.29 -8.39
N THR A 23 -33.08 -8.00 -8.24
CA THR A 23 -33.34 -8.95 -7.14
C THR A 23 -32.59 -10.24 -7.47
N GLY A 24 -31.64 -10.66 -6.62
CA GLY A 24 -30.77 -11.78 -6.96
C GLY A 24 -30.06 -12.46 -5.79
N SER A 25 -30.84 -13.16 -4.96
CA SER A 25 -30.52 -14.43 -4.28
C SER A 25 -29.20 -14.56 -3.49
N VAL A 26 -29.26 -14.30 -2.18
CA VAL A 26 -28.26 -14.79 -1.21
C VAL A 26 -28.55 -16.27 -0.93
N ARG A 27 -27.67 -17.17 -1.41
CA ARG A 27 -27.67 -18.58 -0.98
C ARG A 27 -26.95 -18.70 0.37
N PRO A 28 -27.57 -19.28 1.42
CA PRO A 28 -26.86 -19.63 2.64
C PRO A 28 -26.06 -20.91 2.40
N VAL A 29 -24.72 -20.82 2.46
CA VAL A 29 -23.88 -22.01 2.53
C VAL A 29 -23.89 -22.50 3.97
N ARG A 30 -24.71 -23.52 4.22
CA ARG A 30 -24.65 -24.35 5.42
C ARG A 30 -23.32 -25.09 5.42
N SER A 31 -22.38 -24.67 6.25
CA SER A 31 -21.20 -25.48 6.57
C SER A 31 -21.55 -26.42 7.71
N VAL A 32 -21.49 -27.71 7.39
CA VAL A 32 -21.88 -28.86 8.20
C VAL A 32 -20.79 -29.21 9.21
N LEU A 33 -21.19 -29.58 10.43
CA LEU A 33 -20.36 -30.20 11.48
C LEU A 33 -19.66 -31.47 10.97
N ALA A 34 -18.36 -31.61 11.24
CA ALA A 34 -17.66 -32.86 11.57
C ALA A 34 -16.17 -32.50 11.81
N GLY A 35 -15.41 -33.05 12.75
CA GLY A 35 -15.64 -34.21 13.59
C GLY A 35 -14.61 -34.26 14.72
N ALA A 36 -14.84 -35.24 15.59
CA ALA A 36 -14.16 -35.52 16.84
C ALA A 36 -12.77 -36.17 16.69
N ALA A 37 -12.22 -36.54 17.85
CA ALA A 37 -11.19 -37.54 18.13
C ALA A 37 -9.76 -37.00 18.30
N ALA A 38 -8.92 -37.52 19.19
CA ALA A 38 -9.03 -38.30 20.43
C ALA A 38 -7.57 -38.47 20.92
N CYS A 39 -7.42 -38.70 22.22
CA CYS A 39 -6.43 -39.57 22.86
C CYS A 39 -5.00 -39.66 22.31
N GLY A 40 -4.05 -39.26 23.16
CA GLY A 40 -2.64 -39.64 23.03
C GLY A 40 -1.89 -39.45 24.34
N ALA A 41 -2.20 -40.29 25.32
CA ALA A 41 -1.48 -40.40 26.57
C ALA A 41 -0.22 -41.28 26.42
N LEU A 42 0.77 -41.06 27.30
CA LEU A 42 1.69 -42.06 27.86
C LEU A 42 2.72 -42.65 26.85
N LEU A 43 4.04 -42.69 27.06
CA LEU A 43 4.92 -43.01 28.20
C LEU A 43 6.38 -42.76 27.77
N LEU A 44 7.34 -43.09 28.65
CA LEU A 44 8.80 -43.22 28.50
C LEU A 44 9.52 -42.04 29.17
N GLY A 45 10.13 -42.14 30.35
CA GLY A 45 10.72 -43.28 31.05
C GLY A 45 12.04 -42.76 31.61
N ALA A 46 12.06 -42.31 32.87
CA ALA A 46 13.26 -41.83 33.52
C ALA A 46 14.04 -43.02 34.10
N VAL A 47 15.18 -43.34 33.50
CA VAL A 47 16.17 -44.27 34.07
C VAL A 47 17.31 -43.45 34.67
N VAL A 48 17.58 -43.66 35.96
CA VAL A 48 18.76 -43.15 36.66
C VAL A 48 19.70 -44.33 36.95
N ALA A 49 20.96 -44.23 36.52
CA ALA A 49 22.12 -44.91 37.12
C ALA A 49 23.42 -44.51 36.38
N ALA A 50 24.35 -43.87 37.10
CA ALA A 50 25.79 -43.81 36.80
C ALA A 50 26.51 -44.92 37.62
N PRO A 51 27.83 -45.20 37.55
CA PRO A 51 28.95 -44.48 36.88
C PRO A 51 30.07 -45.37 36.24
N SER A 52 31.12 -44.72 35.69
CA SER A 52 32.58 -45.10 35.74
C SER A 52 33.36 -45.22 34.40
N VAL A 53 34.15 -44.17 34.13
CA VAL A 53 35.48 -44.03 33.47
C VAL A 53 35.94 -44.98 32.35
N ALA A 54 36.18 -44.41 31.16
CA ALA A 54 37.28 -44.75 30.26
C ALA A 54 37.56 -43.57 29.30
N SER A 55 38.80 -43.11 29.25
CA SER A 55 39.26 -41.97 28.46
C SER A 55 39.24 -42.27 26.95
N ALA A 56 38.35 -41.59 26.23
CA ALA A 56 38.48 -41.31 24.81
C ALA A 56 38.05 -39.85 24.64
N ALA A 57 38.95 -38.98 24.19
CA ALA A 57 38.63 -37.58 23.96
C ALA A 57 37.51 -37.51 22.91
N PRO A 58 36.29 -37.03 23.24
CA PRO A 58 35.24 -36.86 22.26
C PRO A 58 35.61 -35.62 21.44
N GLU A 59 35.84 -35.79 20.15
CA GLU A 59 35.82 -34.66 19.22
C GLU A 59 34.42 -34.03 19.32
N PRO A 60 34.30 -32.74 19.68
CA PRO A 60 33.00 -32.12 19.84
C PRO A 60 32.27 -32.20 18.50
N PRO A 61 30.99 -32.65 18.45
CA PRO A 61 30.23 -32.61 17.23
C PRO A 61 30.21 -31.16 16.73
N ALA A 62 30.67 -30.95 15.50
CA ALA A 62 30.59 -29.66 14.83
C ALA A 62 29.13 -29.22 14.88
N ALA A 63 28.84 -28.21 15.71
CA ALA A 63 27.52 -27.64 15.81
C ALA A 63 27.13 -27.14 14.42
N PRO A 64 25.91 -27.43 13.93
CA PRO A 64 25.45 -26.88 12.66
C PRO A 64 25.49 -25.35 12.79
N VAL A 65 26.32 -24.70 11.98
CA VAL A 65 26.24 -23.26 11.74
C VAL A 65 24.87 -23.00 11.17
N ALA A 66 23.95 -22.54 12.02
CA ALA A 66 22.65 -22.05 11.60
C ALA A 66 22.92 -20.88 10.65
N SER A 67 22.75 -21.11 9.36
CA SER A 67 22.79 -20.05 8.37
C SER A 67 21.64 -19.12 8.70
N ALA A 68 21.95 -17.96 9.29
CA ALA A 68 20.97 -16.92 9.52
C ALA A 68 20.37 -16.59 8.15
N ALA A 69 19.05 -16.80 8.00
CA ALA A 69 18.36 -16.32 6.82
C ALA A 69 18.64 -14.81 6.70
N PRO A 70 18.94 -14.30 5.50
CA PRO A 70 19.20 -12.87 5.33
C PRO A 70 18.00 -12.11 5.90
N ALA A 71 18.28 -11.16 6.80
CA ALA A 71 17.25 -10.29 7.34
C ALA A 71 16.49 -9.65 6.17
N ALA A 72 15.16 -9.79 6.15
CA ALA A 72 14.34 -9.19 5.13
C ALA A 72 14.71 -7.70 5.04
N SER A 73 15.25 -7.29 3.89
CA SER A 73 15.62 -5.89 3.69
C SER A 73 14.37 -5.04 3.82
N PRO A 74 14.39 -3.98 4.64
CA PRO A 74 13.18 -3.24 5.00
C PRO A 74 12.50 -2.68 3.76
N ALA A 75 11.19 -2.48 3.86
CA ALA A 75 10.44 -1.80 2.81
C ALA A 75 10.95 -0.35 2.65
N SER A 76 10.87 0.17 1.43
CA SER A 76 11.34 1.51 1.10
C SER A 76 10.46 2.17 0.05
N VAL A 77 10.37 3.50 0.09
CA VAL A 77 9.69 4.31 -0.93
C VAL A 77 10.49 5.59 -1.19
N THR A 78 10.54 6.03 -2.45
CA THR A 78 11.18 7.28 -2.87
C THR A 78 10.19 8.13 -3.66
N VAL A 79 10.48 9.42 -3.76
CA VAL A 79 9.87 10.33 -4.74
C VAL A 79 10.97 10.93 -5.61
N ASP A 80 10.70 11.07 -6.90
CA ASP A 80 11.58 11.75 -7.83
C ASP A 80 11.67 13.25 -7.47
N PRO A 81 12.81 13.91 -7.72
CA PRO A 81 13.02 15.30 -7.33
C PRO A 81 12.15 16.30 -8.12
N VAL A 82 11.51 15.85 -9.21
CA VAL A 82 10.64 16.65 -10.06
C VAL A 82 9.27 15.99 -10.15
N GLY A 83 8.22 16.73 -9.81
CA GLY A 83 6.83 16.40 -10.09
C GLY A 83 6.30 17.26 -11.24
N LEU A 84 5.23 16.81 -11.89
CA LEU A 84 4.63 17.55 -13.01
C LEU A 84 3.30 18.17 -12.59
N ILE A 85 3.09 19.44 -12.93
CA ILE A 85 1.80 20.11 -12.83
C ILE A 85 1.33 20.48 -14.24
N ALA A 86 0.07 20.17 -14.55
CA ALA A 86 -0.51 20.51 -15.83
C ALA A 86 -0.56 22.04 -16.04
N PRO A 87 -0.55 22.54 -17.29
CA PRO A 87 -0.56 23.97 -17.57
C PRO A 87 -1.72 24.76 -16.94
N ASP A 88 -2.86 24.10 -16.72
CA ASP A 88 -4.05 24.68 -16.08
C ASP A 88 -3.96 24.71 -14.54
N GLY A 89 -2.92 24.10 -13.96
CA GLY A 89 -2.71 23.99 -12.52
C GLY A 89 -3.66 23.03 -11.80
N ARG A 90 -4.48 22.24 -12.51
CA ARG A 90 -5.54 21.42 -11.91
C ARG A 90 -5.15 19.97 -11.71
N ARG A 91 -4.08 19.51 -12.35
CA ARG A 91 -3.63 18.12 -12.31
C ARG A 91 -2.16 18.05 -11.93
N VAL A 92 -1.82 17.17 -11.00
CA VAL A 92 -0.44 16.94 -10.54
C VAL A 92 -0.10 15.47 -10.69
N THR A 93 1.10 15.19 -11.21
CA THR A 93 1.69 13.84 -11.30
C THR A 93 2.94 13.78 -10.46
N LEU A 94 3.01 12.77 -9.59
CA LEU A 94 4.17 12.43 -8.79
C LEU A 94 4.61 11.01 -9.13
N SER A 95 5.93 10.76 -9.07
CA SER A 95 6.48 9.44 -9.36
C SER A 95 7.70 9.14 -8.50
N GLY A 96 8.13 7.89 -8.49
CA GLY A 96 9.28 7.44 -7.72
C GLY A 96 9.48 5.93 -7.78
N THR A 97 10.17 5.38 -6.79
CA THR A 97 10.36 3.92 -6.64
C THR A 97 9.83 3.41 -5.32
N TYR A 98 9.54 2.12 -5.25
CA TYR A 98 9.23 1.43 -4.01
C TYR A 98 9.80 0.01 -4.02
N ARG A 99 9.93 -0.57 -2.82
CA ARG A 99 10.28 -1.97 -2.60
C ARG A 99 9.57 -2.45 -1.33
N CYS A 100 8.95 -3.62 -1.37
CA CYS A 100 8.37 -4.27 -0.19
C CYS A 100 8.37 -5.80 -0.35
N THR A 101 8.28 -6.50 0.78
CA THR A 101 8.12 -7.96 0.88
C THR A 101 7.02 -8.28 1.89
N ASP A 102 6.60 -9.55 1.97
CA ASP A 102 5.85 -10.11 3.10
C ASP A 102 4.52 -9.43 3.43
N ALA A 103 3.85 -8.86 2.42
CA ALA A 103 2.52 -8.28 2.57
C ALA A 103 1.45 -9.38 2.61
N SER A 104 0.54 -9.28 3.58
CA SER A 104 -0.58 -10.21 3.78
C SER A 104 -1.91 -9.67 3.25
N GLY A 105 -1.96 -8.39 2.90
CA GLY A 105 -3.11 -7.69 2.32
C GLY A 105 -2.71 -6.77 1.16
N PRO A 106 -3.68 -6.06 0.56
CA PRO A 106 -3.42 -5.11 -0.51
C PRO A 106 -2.49 -4.00 -0.03
N VAL A 107 -1.43 -3.71 -0.80
CA VAL A 107 -0.51 -2.61 -0.53
C VAL A 107 -0.71 -1.51 -1.55
N LEU A 108 -0.61 -0.26 -1.09
CA LEU A 108 -0.70 0.93 -1.92
C LEU A 108 0.50 1.84 -1.69
N VAL A 109 0.96 2.49 -2.76
CA VAL A 109 1.71 3.75 -2.66
C VAL A 109 0.72 4.90 -2.73
N GLY A 110 0.51 5.58 -1.60
CA GLY A 110 -0.23 6.83 -1.53
C GLY A 110 0.72 8.02 -1.57
N SER A 111 0.33 9.10 -2.23
CA SER A 111 1.13 10.33 -2.28
C SER A 111 0.29 11.57 -2.05
N SER A 112 0.93 12.62 -1.56
CA SER A 112 0.32 13.92 -1.36
C SER A 112 1.35 15.03 -1.48
N VAL A 113 0.90 16.25 -1.77
CA VAL A 113 1.76 17.41 -1.97
C VAL A 113 1.23 18.62 -1.21
N ARG A 114 2.14 19.45 -0.74
CA ARG A 114 1.86 20.75 -0.12
C ARG A 114 2.84 21.77 -0.70
N GLN A 115 2.41 23.01 -0.82
CA GLN A 115 3.26 24.11 -1.24
C GLN A 115 3.07 25.30 -0.29
N GLU A 116 4.18 25.89 0.16
CA GLU A 116 4.13 27.08 1.01
C GLU A 116 3.59 28.30 0.25
N PRO A 117 2.93 29.25 0.93
CA PRO A 117 2.71 29.33 2.38
C PRO A 117 1.47 28.55 2.86
N ALA A 118 0.78 27.80 1.99
CA ALA A 118 -0.42 27.08 2.36
C ALA A 118 -0.10 25.90 3.29
N VAL A 119 -0.94 25.70 4.31
CA VAL A 119 -0.84 24.55 5.22
C VAL A 119 -1.55 23.30 4.68
N THR A 120 -2.40 23.47 3.67
CA THR A 120 -3.21 22.38 3.10
C THR A 120 -2.35 21.41 2.28
N ARG A 121 -2.48 20.12 2.59
CA ARG A 121 -1.87 19.02 1.85
C ARG A 121 -2.93 18.38 0.96
N TYR A 122 -2.64 18.29 -0.34
CA TYR A 122 -3.53 17.71 -1.34
C TYR A 122 -3.13 16.28 -1.64
N GLY A 123 -4.08 15.35 -1.57
CA GLY A 123 -3.86 13.97 -1.99
C GLY A 123 -3.62 13.89 -3.49
N VAL A 124 -2.52 13.25 -3.88
CA VAL A 124 -2.18 12.98 -5.28
C VAL A 124 -2.25 11.47 -5.48
N GLY A 125 -3.46 10.94 -5.48
CA GLY A 125 -3.76 9.55 -5.82
C GLY A 125 -3.15 8.48 -4.90
N GLY A 126 -3.37 7.24 -5.32
CA GLY A 126 -2.80 6.05 -4.72
C GLY A 126 -2.92 4.86 -5.66
N THR A 127 -1.85 4.09 -5.81
CA THR A 127 -1.79 2.97 -6.75
C THR A 127 -1.45 1.69 -6.00
N ARG A 128 -2.10 0.58 -6.36
CA ARG A 128 -1.78 -0.74 -5.80
C ARG A 128 -0.40 -1.18 -6.26
N VAL A 129 0.34 -1.80 -5.35
CA VAL A 129 1.72 -2.19 -5.57
C VAL A 129 1.96 -3.67 -5.27
N GLN A 130 3.04 -4.21 -5.83
CA GLN A 130 3.41 -5.62 -5.72
C GLN A 130 4.59 -5.76 -4.76
N CYS A 131 4.42 -6.53 -3.69
CA CYS A 131 5.48 -6.77 -2.71
C CYS A 131 6.20 -8.09 -3.00
N ASP A 132 7.07 -8.08 -4.01
CA ASP A 132 7.87 -9.22 -4.49
C ASP A 132 9.37 -9.09 -4.11
N GLY A 133 9.73 -8.09 -3.32
CA GLY A 133 11.10 -7.80 -2.90
C GLY A 133 11.97 -7.13 -3.96
N ARG A 134 11.42 -6.78 -5.12
CA ARG A 134 12.11 -6.01 -6.16
C ARG A 134 11.78 -4.53 -6.05
N THR A 135 12.65 -3.70 -6.63
CA THR A 135 12.37 -2.27 -6.79
C THR A 135 11.49 -2.05 -8.01
N HIS A 136 10.39 -1.33 -7.82
CA HIS A 136 9.42 -1.01 -8.87
C HIS A 136 9.21 0.50 -8.96
N ARG A 137 8.80 0.97 -10.13
CA ARG A 137 8.35 2.36 -10.33
C ARG A 137 6.90 2.51 -9.90
N TRP A 138 6.56 3.69 -9.42
CA TRP A 138 5.19 4.11 -9.19
C TRP A 138 4.95 5.48 -9.80
N GLU A 139 3.71 5.75 -10.16
CA GLU A 139 3.22 7.04 -10.60
C GLU A 139 1.81 7.21 -10.06
N ASN A 140 1.52 8.40 -9.53
CA ASN A 140 0.18 8.78 -9.14
C ASN A 140 -0.15 10.14 -9.73
N THR A 141 -1.38 10.27 -10.23
CA THR A 141 -1.91 11.55 -10.71
C THR A 141 -3.17 11.90 -9.94
N GLY A 142 -3.27 13.16 -9.50
CA GLY A 142 -4.41 13.68 -8.75
C GLY A 142 -4.87 15.03 -9.28
N SER A 143 -6.13 15.36 -8.97
CA SER A 143 -6.70 16.68 -9.26
C SER A 143 -6.68 17.55 -8.00
N VAL A 144 -6.34 18.81 -8.18
CA VAL A 144 -6.32 19.84 -7.13
C VAL A 144 -7.19 21.04 -7.54
N PRO A 145 -7.67 21.86 -6.60
CA PRO A 145 -8.33 23.11 -6.94
C PRO A 145 -7.41 23.98 -7.82
N SER A 146 -8.01 24.73 -8.75
CA SER A 146 -7.24 25.67 -9.57
C SER A 146 -6.47 26.64 -8.67
N ASP A 147 -5.24 26.97 -9.07
CA ASP A 147 -4.34 27.87 -8.37
C ASP A 147 -3.87 27.43 -6.97
N ALA A 148 -4.28 26.25 -6.49
CA ALA A 148 -3.84 25.70 -5.21
C ALA A 148 -2.36 25.33 -5.19
N LEU A 149 -1.82 24.95 -6.36
CA LEU A 149 -0.42 24.61 -6.57
C LEU A 149 0.07 25.31 -7.83
N LYS A 150 1.35 25.64 -7.84
CA LYS A 150 2.08 26.28 -8.95
C LYS A 150 3.41 25.57 -9.17
N ALA A 151 3.99 25.79 -10.35
CA ALA A 151 5.36 25.39 -10.60
C ALA A 151 6.30 26.08 -9.59
N GLY A 152 7.25 25.33 -9.03
CA GLY A 152 8.15 25.78 -7.95
C GLY A 152 8.35 24.74 -6.86
N ALA A 153 8.96 25.15 -5.75
CA ALA A 153 9.24 24.27 -4.61
C ALA A 153 7.95 23.71 -3.99
N ALA A 154 7.96 22.44 -3.59
CA ALA A 154 6.85 21.77 -2.92
C ALA A 154 7.36 20.65 -1.99
N ASP A 155 6.58 20.31 -0.97
CA ASP A 155 6.87 19.26 0.03
C ASP A 155 5.94 18.08 -0.22
N VAL A 156 6.49 16.95 -0.64
CA VAL A 156 5.76 15.72 -0.94
C VAL A 156 5.86 14.73 0.22
N GLU A 157 4.75 14.06 0.48
CA GLU A 157 4.70 12.93 1.40
C GLU A 157 4.21 11.70 0.64
N VAL A 158 4.97 10.61 0.74
CA VAL A 158 4.64 9.32 0.12
C VAL A 158 4.64 8.25 1.21
N THR A 159 3.63 7.38 1.16
CA THR A 159 3.47 6.28 2.11
C THR A 159 3.23 4.98 1.38
N LEU A 160 3.89 3.92 1.84
CA LEU A 160 3.65 2.55 1.43
C LEU A 160 2.81 1.88 2.52
N VAL A 161 1.53 1.65 2.25
CA VAL A 161 0.54 1.22 3.25
C VAL A 161 -0.11 -0.09 2.83
N GLU A 162 -0.11 -1.07 3.73
CA GLU A 162 -0.87 -2.31 3.60
C GLU A 162 -2.20 -2.19 4.33
N LEU A 163 -3.28 -2.66 3.71
CA LEU A 163 -4.59 -2.74 4.33
C LEU A 163 -4.82 -4.15 4.86
N ARG A 164 -4.71 -4.33 6.18
CA ARG A 164 -4.91 -5.63 6.85
C ARG A 164 -6.33 -5.74 7.40
N PRO A 165 -7.06 -6.84 7.11
CA PRO A 165 -8.36 -7.06 7.71
C PRO A 165 -8.20 -7.43 9.18
N VAL A 166 -8.72 -6.60 10.08
CA VAL A 166 -8.80 -6.88 11.52
C VAL A 166 -10.25 -6.70 11.94
N GLY A 167 -10.90 -7.79 12.37
CA GLY A 167 -12.32 -7.75 12.74
C GLY A 167 -13.26 -7.29 11.61
N GLY A 168 -12.88 -7.54 10.35
CA GLY A 168 -13.64 -7.10 9.16
C GLY A 168 -13.36 -5.66 8.70
N LEU A 169 -12.58 -4.89 9.43
CA LEU A 169 -12.16 -3.53 9.04
C LEU A 169 -10.77 -3.56 8.39
N PRO A 170 -10.54 -2.86 7.27
CA PRO A 170 -9.20 -2.71 6.70
C PRO A 170 -8.42 -1.67 7.51
N LEU A 171 -7.47 -2.12 8.34
CA LEU A 171 -6.58 -1.25 9.11
C LEU A 171 -5.28 -0.99 8.35
N PRO A 172 -4.76 0.25 8.37
CA PRO A 172 -3.50 0.59 7.74
C PRO A 172 -2.31 0.07 8.55
N LEU A 173 -1.40 -0.63 7.89
CA LEU A 173 -0.04 -0.92 8.37
C LEU A 173 0.95 -0.21 7.45
N PHE A 174 1.73 0.72 8.00
CA PHE A 174 2.72 1.46 7.23
C PHE A 174 4.02 0.67 7.13
N HIS A 175 4.41 0.34 5.90
CA HIS A 175 5.67 -0.34 5.59
C HIS A 175 6.83 0.66 5.47
N ALA A 176 6.57 1.81 4.86
CA ALA A 176 7.53 2.88 4.69
C ALA A 176 6.82 4.23 4.51
N SER A 177 7.48 5.32 4.89
CA SER A 177 7.05 6.69 4.60
C SER A 177 8.25 7.56 4.27
N LEU A 178 8.05 8.54 3.39
CA LEU A 178 9.03 9.54 3.03
C LEU A 178 8.36 10.90 2.97
N ARG A 179 9.07 11.91 3.47
CA ARG A 179 8.80 13.32 3.18
C ARG A 179 10.03 13.93 2.54
N GLN A 180 9.83 14.65 1.44
CA GLN A 180 10.91 15.21 0.65
C GLN A 180 10.45 16.47 -0.07
N ASP A 181 11.33 17.47 -0.09
CA ASP A 181 11.16 18.65 -0.94
C ASP A 181 11.49 18.31 -2.39
N ILE A 182 10.63 18.75 -3.29
CA ILE A 182 10.74 18.56 -4.75
C ILE A 182 10.48 19.88 -5.48
N THR A 183 10.70 19.87 -6.78
CA THR A 183 10.22 20.94 -7.67
C THR A 183 9.04 20.44 -8.48
N LEU A 184 7.93 21.19 -8.48
CA LEU A 184 6.87 21.02 -9.46
C LEU A 184 7.26 21.79 -10.72
N ASP A 185 7.36 21.11 -11.85
CA ASP A 185 7.57 21.72 -13.16
C ASP A 185 6.31 21.60 -14.03
N ARG A 186 6.18 22.45 -15.05
CA ARG A 186 5.08 22.33 -16.00
C ARG A 186 5.28 21.07 -16.84
N GLY A 187 4.25 20.22 -16.85
CA GLY A 187 4.18 19.03 -17.71
C GLY A 187 3.66 19.29 -19.12
#